data_AF-A0A9D2L5L0-F1
#
_entry.id   AF-A0A9D2L5L0-F1
#
_cell.length_a   1.000
_cell.length_b   1.000
_cell.length_c   1.000
_cell.angle_alpha   90.00
_cell.angle_beta   90.00
_cell.angle_gamma   90.00
#
_symmetry.space_group_name_H-M   'P 1'
#
loop_
_entity.id
_entity.type
_entity.pdbx_description
1 polymer ?
#
loop_
_entity_poly.entity_id
_entity_poly.type
_entity_poly.pdbx_seq_one_letter_code
_entity_poly.pdbx_strand_id
1 'polypeptide(L)'
;MDSKHYTQVLIDGKVYTLGGSEDEGYLQRVASYVNEKMGAMRKLPGFTKQNNEYQTAMIALNIADDYFKSQEQEALYRDQRDEMERETYSLKHELVSTQMKLEAVLKDLEERQNQLESLGKEKGKLERRLREMEKSRSSGEQDSNVVEVKFSREEKVDVKERIGEESSGAKETAAAQEPQAEEKKETVSDTRQEEEKKQELTRRAIHAAMEARGAGHKKH
;
A
#
# COMPACT_ATOMS: atom_id res chain seq x y z
N MET A 1 31.50 -9.28 -28.03
CA MET A 1 32.59 -10.22 -28.30
C MET A 1 32.77 -10.99 -27.01
N ASP A 2 32.36 -12.26 -26.97
CA ASP A 2 32.62 -13.12 -25.81
C ASP A 2 34.13 -13.37 -25.73
N SER A 3 34.79 -12.64 -24.84
CA SER A 3 36.19 -12.86 -24.50
C SER A 3 36.29 -14.25 -23.89
N LYS A 4 36.84 -15.22 -24.63
CA LYS A 4 37.16 -16.54 -24.06
C LYS A 4 38.35 -16.37 -23.12
N HIS A 5 38.11 -16.54 -21.84
CA HIS A 5 39.15 -16.56 -20.82
C HIS A 5 39.69 -17.98 -20.71
N TYR A 6 41.02 -18.12 -20.79
CA TYR A 6 41.70 -19.39 -20.58
C TYR A 6 42.42 -19.34 -19.24
N THR A 7 42.09 -20.28 -18.37
CA THR A 7 42.65 -20.36 -17.00
C THR A 7 43.21 -21.75 -16.77
N GLN A 8 44.40 -21.82 -16.19
CA GLN A 8 44.96 -23.10 -15.72
C GLN A 8 44.49 -23.38 -14.30
N VAL A 9 43.96 -24.58 -14.08
CA VAL A 9 43.48 -25.03 -12.77
C VAL A 9 44.09 -26.38 -12.42
N LEU A 10 44.31 -26.62 -11.13
CA LEU A 10 44.76 -27.90 -10.60
C LEU A 10 43.55 -28.70 -10.16
N ILE A 11 43.26 -29.83 -10.82
CA ILE A 11 42.19 -30.75 -10.44
C ILE A 11 42.80 -32.13 -10.28
N ASP A 12 42.62 -32.74 -9.10
CA ASP A 12 43.14 -34.06 -8.76
C ASP A 12 44.65 -34.24 -9.03
N GLY A 13 45.44 -33.21 -8.72
CA GLY A 13 46.89 -33.22 -8.95
C GLY A 13 47.32 -33.06 -10.42
N LYS A 14 46.37 -32.85 -11.35
CA LYS A 14 46.64 -32.61 -12.77
C LYS A 14 46.27 -31.17 -13.14
N VAL A 15 47.08 -30.55 -13.98
CA VAL A 15 46.82 -29.20 -14.49
C VAL A 15 45.96 -29.29 -15.73
N TYR A 16 44.83 -28.58 -15.73
CA TYR A 16 43.91 -28.46 -16.85
C TYR A 16 43.79 -27.01 -17.28
N THR A 17 43.71 -26.77 -18.59
CA THR A 17 43.40 -25.44 -19.13
C THR A 17 41.91 -25.38 -19.46
N LEU A 18 41.16 -24.60 -18.70
CA LEU A 18 39.72 -24.37 -18.91
C LEU A 18 39.51 -23.10 -19.73
N GLY A 19 38.67 -23.17 -20.76
CA GLY A 19 38.25 -22.03 -21.57
C GLY A 19 36.77 -21.73 -21.35
N GLY A 20 36.40 -20.48 -21.06
CA GLY A 20 35.01 -20.10 -20.82
C GLY A 20 34.74 -18.59 -20.84
N SER A 21 33.48 -18.22 -20.60
CA SER A 21 33.06 -16.83 -20.36
C SER A 21 33.41 -16.35 -18.97
N GLU A 22 33.51 -17.28 -18.02
CA GLU A 22 33.77 -17.02 -16.61
C GLU A 22 35.19 -16.51 -16.34
N ASP A 23 35.35 -15.76 -15.25
CA ASP A 23 36.64 -15.26 -14.81
C ASP A 23 37.52 -16.35 -14.19
N GLU A 24 38.82 -16.09 -14.15
CA GLU A 24 39.81 -16.98 -13.53
C GLU A 24 39.45 -17.30 -12.06
N GLY A 25 38.98 -16.32 -11.30
CA GLY A 25 38.64 -16.50 -9.89
C GLY A 25 37.48 -17.47 -9.71
N TYR A 26 36.42 -17.35 -10.50
CA TYR A 26 35.32 -18.32 -10.49
C TYR A 26 35.79 -19.73 -10.88
N LEU A 27 36.56 -19.87 -11.97
CA LEU A 27 37.07 -21.17 -12.41
C LEU A 27 37.98 -21.84 -11.37
N GLN A 28 38.82 -21.06 -10.67
CA GLN A 28 39.62 -21.55 -9.56
C GLN A 28 38.76 -21.99 -8.36
N ARG A 29 37.68 -21.27 -8.03
CA ARG A 29 36.73 -21.68 -6.98
C ARG A 29 36.04 -23.00 -7.34
N VAL A 30 35.58 -23.15 -8.58
CA VAL A 30 34.96 -24.40 -9.06
C VAL A 30 35.95 -25.56 -8.99
N ALA A 31 37.18 -25.37 -9.46
CA ALA A 31 38.23 -26.41 -9.38
C ALA A 31 38.54 -26.80 -7.92
N SER A 32 38.60 -25.81 -7.02
CA SER A 32 38.82 -26.04 -5.59
C SER A 32 37.67 -26.84 -4.96
N TYR A 33 36.42 -26.51 -5.31
CA TYR A 33 35.23 -27.24 -4.86
C TYR A 33 35.24 -28.70 -5.34
N VAL A 34 35.56 -28.93 -6.61
CA VAL A 34 35.70 -30.29 -7.16
C VAL A 34 36.77 -31.06 -6.38
N ASN A 35 37.94 -30.46 -6.12
CA ASN A 35 38.99 -31.10 -5.34
C ASN A 35 38.54 -31.44 -3.91
N GLU A 36 37.78 -30.56 -3.26
CA GLU A 36 37.22 -30.81 -1.94
C GLU A 36 36.29 -32.04 -1.96
N LYS A 37 35.39 -32.12 -2.93
CA LYS A 37 34.47 -33.26 -3.10
C LYS A 37 35.20 -34.56 -3.40
N MET A 38 36.20 -34.52 -4.28
CA MET A 38 37.06 -35.67 -4.55
C MET A 38 37.82 -36.11 -3.29
N GLY A 39 38.35 -35.16 -2.53
CA GLY A 39 39.05 -35.40 -1.28
C GLY A 39 38.15 -36.00 -0.19
N ALA A 40 36.91 -35.52 -0.07
CA ALA A 40 35.92 -36.07 0.85
C ALA A 40 35.55 -37.52 0.48
N MET A 41 35.32 -37.81 -0.81
CA MET A 41 35.01 -39.16 -1.28
C MET A 41 36.16 -40.13 -1.05
N ARG A 42 37.42 -39.70 -1.23
CA ARG A 42 38.61 -40.53 -0.96
C ARG A 42 38.80 -40.91 0.51
N LYS A 43 38.24 -40.14 1.45
CA LYS A 43 38.27 -40.47 2.88
C LYS A 43 37.29 -41.60 3.24
N LEU A 44 36.32 -41.91 2.37
CA LEU A 44 35.36 -42.98 2.62
C LEU A 44 36.04 -44.35 2.55
N PRO A 45 35.78 -45.23 3.53
CA PRO A 45 36.40 -46.56 3.57
C PRO A 45 36.00 -47.37 2.35
N GLY A 46 36.99 -47.91 1.63
CA GLY A 46 36.77 -48.76 0.46
C GLY A 46 36.48 -48.03 -0.86
N PHE A 47 36.31 -46.70 -0.84
CA PHE A 47 36.10 -45.91 -2.07
C PHE A 47 37.30 -46.00 -3.02
N THR A 48 38.51 -45.84 -2.49
CA THR A 48 39.77 -45.91 -3.26
C THR A 48 40.08 -47.30 -3.83
N LYS A 49 39.42 -48.36 -3.33
CA LYS A 49 39.57 -49.74 -3.81
C LYS A 49 38.69 -50.05 -5.02
N GLN A 50 37.71 -49.19 -5.31
CA GLN A 50 36.81 -49.35 -6.46
C GLN A 50 37.53 -49.01 -7.77
N ASN A 51 36.98 -49.45 -8.90
CA ASN A 51 37.50 -49.05 -10.20
C ASN A 51 37.30 -47.53 -10.44
N ASN A 52 38.05 -46.99 -11.39
CA ASN A 52 38.03 -45.55 -11.68
C ASN A 52 36.65 -45.07 -12.18
N GLU A 53 35.97 -45.90 -12.99
CA GLU A 53 34.65 -45.58 -13.52
C GLU A 53 33.61 -45.42 -12.41
N TYR A 54 33.60 -46.32 -11.41
CA TYR A 54 32.72 -46.21 -10.25
C TYR A 54 33.07 -45.00 -9.38
N GLN A 55 34.36 -44.75 -9.14
CA GLN A 55 34.79 -43.57 -8.37
C GLN A 55 34.31 -42.27 -9.04
N THR A 56 34.48 -42.17 -10.36
CA THR A 56 34.04 -41.02 -11.15
C THR A 56 32.52 -40.85 -11.11
N ALA A 57 31.76 -41.94 -11.32
CA ALA A 57 30.30 -41.91 -11.27
C ALA A 57 29.79 -41.47 -9.89
N MET A 58 30.40 -41.98 -8.80
CA MET A 58 30.01 -41.60 -7.44
C MET A 58 30.32 -40.14 -7.11
N ILE A 59 31.47 -39.61 -7.55
CA ILE A 59 31.80 -38.18 -7.36
C ILE A 59 30.81 -37.30 -8.14
N ALA A 60 30.52 -37.65 -9.40
CA ALA A 60 29.55 -36.93 -10.22
C ALA A 60 28.15 -36.94 -9.58
N LEU A 61 27.70 -38.09 -9.06
CA LEU A 61 26.44 -38.21 -8.33
C LEU A 61 26.42 -37.33 -7.07
N ASN A 62 27.52 -37.26 -6.32
CA ASN A 62 27.57 -36.43 -5.12
C ASN A 62 27.48 -34.93 -5.45
N ILE A 63 28.17 -34.48 -6.50
CA ILE A 63 28.09 -33.08 -6.95
C ILE A 63 26.68 -32.76 -7.49
N ALA A 64 26.07 -33.69 -8.24
CA ALA A 64 24.72 -33.52 -8.73
C ALA A 64 23.69 -33.46 -7.59
N ASP A 65 23.86 -34.27 -6.54
CA ASP A 65 23.02 -34.22 -5.34
C ASP A 65 23.10 -32.86 -4.64
N ASP A 66 24.29 -32.25 -4.52
CA ASP A 66 24.41 -30.89 -3.96
C ASP A 66 23.67 -29.85 -4.82
N TYR A 67 23.75 -29.97 -6.16
CA TYR A 67 23.05 -29.09 -7.08
C TYR A 67 21.52 -29.17 -6.89
N PHE A 68 20.96 -30.39 -6.85
CA PHE A 68 19.53 -30.57 -6.65
C PHE A 68 19.07 -30.09 -5.27
N LYS A 69 19.83 -30.35 -4.21
CA LYS A 69 19.54 -29.82 -2.87
C LYS A 69 19.58 -28.30 -2.83
N SER A 70 20.55 -27.67 -3.51
CA SER A 70 20.62 -26.22 -3.61
C SER A 70 19.44 -25.65 -4.38
N GLN A 71 19.01 -26.32 -5.46
CA GLN A 71 17.85 -25.93 -6.25
C GLN A 71 16.54 -26.05 -5.46
N GLU A 72 16.38 -27.09 -4.63
CA GLU A 72 15.23 -27.25 -3.73
C GLU A 72 15.20 -26.13 -2.68
N GLN A 73 16.35 -25.79 -2.09
CA GLN A 73 16.47 -24.66 -1.17
C GLN A 73 16.15 -23.32 -1.84
N GLU A 74 16.63 -23.12 -3.06
CA GLU A 74 16.32 -21.92 -3.84
C GLU A 74 14.81 -21.79 -4.11
N ALA A 75 14.14 -22.90 -4.46
CA ALA A 75 12.69 -22.92 -4.62
C ALA A 75 11.96 -22.54 -3.33
N LEU A 76 12.39 -23.10 -2.19
CA LEU A 76 11.82 -22.74 -0.88
C LEU A 76 12.00 -21.26 -0.56
N TYR A 77 13.19 -20.70 -0.79
CA TYR A 77 13.45 -19.27 -0.56
C TYR A 77 12.67 -18.38 -1.51
N ARG A 78 12.44 -18.83 -2.75
CA ARG A 78 11.59 -18.13 -3.70
C ARG A 78 10.15 -18.03 -3.20
N ASP A 79 9.59 -19.13 -2.71
CA ASP A 79 8.23 -19.16 -2.15
C ASP A 79 8.12 -18.26 -0.92
N GLN A 80 9.12 -18.29 -0.02
CA GLN A 80 9.17 -17.41 1.15
C GLN A 80 9.25 -15.93 0.76
N ARG A 81 10.07 -15.59 -0.25
CA ARG A 81 10.16 -14.23 -0.77
C ARG A 81 8.82 -13.77 -1.33
N ASP A 82 8.16 -14.60 -2.12
CA ASP A 82 6.87 -14.26 -2.72
C ASP A 82 5.79 -14.03 -1.64
N GLU A 83 5.81 -14.79 -0.55
CA GLU A 83 4.93 -14.55 0.60
C GLU A 83 5.27 -13.24 1.33
N MET A 84 6.55 -12.97 1.60
CA MET A 84 6.99 -11.70 2.18
C MET A 84 6.63 -10.50 1.31
N GLU A 85 6.67 -10.64 -0.02
CA GLU A 85 6.24 -9.60 -0.96
C GLU A 85 4.74 -9.30 -0.84
N ARG A 86 3.90 -10.34 -0.66
CA ARG A 86 2.45 -10.17 -0.41
C ARG A 86 2.18 -9.49 0.92
N GLU A 87 2.83 -9.92 2.00
CA GLU A 87 2.69 -9.30 3.32
C GLU A 87 3.13 -7.83 3.27
N THR A 88 4.27 -7.54 2.63
CA THR A 88 4.77 -6.19 2.44
C THR A 88 3.77 -5.33 1.66
N TYR A 89 3.14 -5.89 0.63
CA TYR A 89 2.11 -5.18 -0.13
C TYR A 89 0.87 -4.89 0.73
N SER A 90 0.40 -5.87 1.52
CA SER A 90 -0.69 -5.70 2.47
C SER A 90 -0.40 -4.57 3.46
N LEU A 91 0.78 -4.61 4.08
CA LEU A 91 1.21 -3.58 5.04
C LEU A 91 1.34 -2.20 4.39
N LYS A 92 1.84 -2.11 3.15
CA LYS A 92 1.89 -0.84 2.41
C LYS A 92 0.48 -0.30 2.18
N HIS A 93 -0.48 -1.14 1.82
CA HIS A 93 -1.86 -0.72 1.61
C HIS A 93 -2.52 -0.25 2.91
N GLU A 94 -2.34 -1.00 4.01
CA GLU A 94 -2.79 -0.59 5.34
C GLU A 94 -2.16 0.75 5.75
N LEU A 95 -0.85 0.92 5.55
CA LEU A 95 -0.16 2.17 5.85
C LEU A 95 -0.76 3.35 5.09
N VAL A 96 -0.95 3.22 3.77
CA VAL A 96 -1.59 4.27 2.96
C VAL A 96 -3.02 4.55 3.46
N SER A 97 -3.80 3.51 3.77
CA SER A 97 -5.15 3.67 4.33
C SER A 97 -5.13 4.45 5.65
N THR A 98 -4.17 4.17 6.53
CA THR A 98 -4.02 4.90 7.80
C THR A 98 -3.57 6.35 7.59
N GLN A 99 -2.68 6.61 6.62
CA GLN A 99 -2.26 7.97 6.27
C GLN A 99 -3.44 8.79 5.74
N MET A 100 -4.23 8.23 4.82
CA MET A 100 -5.43 8.91 4.31
C MET A 100 -6.45 9.21 5.42
N LYS A 101 -6.68 8.26 6.33
CA LYS A 101 -7.55 8.47 7.50
C LYS A 101 -7.00 9.55 8.42
N LEU A 102 -5.69 9.58 8.65
CA LEU A 102 -5.03 10.59 9.46
C LEU A 102 -5.17 11.98 8.84
N GLU A 103 -4.94 12.11 7.53
CA GLU A 103 -5.14 13.38 6.80
C GLU A 103 -6.58 13.88 6.90
N ALA A 104 -7.57 12.98 6.78
CA ALA A 104 -8.97 13.34 6.96
C ALA A 104 -9.26 13.87 8.38
N VAL A 105 -8.76 13.19 9.42
CA VAL A 105 -8.93 13.64 10.81
C VAL A 105 -8.20 14.96 11.07
N LEU A 106 -7.03 15.17 10.51
CA LEU A 106 -6.30 16.45 10.63
C LEU A 106 -7.08 17.60 10.00
N LYS A 107 -7.68 17.37 8.83
CA LYS A 107 -8.54 18.36 8.18
C LYS A 107 -9.80 18.66 8.99
N ASP A 108 -10.48 17.65 9.50
CA ASP A 108 -11.64 17.83 10.38
C ASP A 108 -11.26 18.61 11.64
N LEU A 109 -10.09 18.35 12.22
CA LEU A 109 -9.58 19.05 13.39
C LEU A 109 -9.30 20.53 13.09
N GLU A 110 -8.71 20.84 11.94
CA GLU A 110 -8.50 22.23 11.48
C GLU A 110 -9.82 22.97 11.28
N GLU A 111 -10.81 22.33 10.66
CA GLU A 111 -12.16 22.91 10.50
C GLU A 111 -12.82 23.20 11.86
N ARG A 112 -12.68 22.29 12.83
CA ARG A 112 -13.18 22.49 14.20
C ARG A 112 -12.43 23.61 14.93
N GLN A 113 -11.12 23.73 14.75
CA GLN A 113 -10.34 24.84 15.32
C GLN A 113 -10.82 26.19 14.77
N ASN A 114 -11.04 26.28 13.46
CA ASN A 114 -11.57 27.49 12.82
C ASN A 114 -12.98 27.84 13.33
N GLN A 115 -13.85 26.84 13.54
CA GLN A 115 -15.17 27.04 14.15
C GLN A 115 -15.09 27.53 15.60
N LEU A 116 -14.16 27.00 16.40
CA LEU A 116 -13.96 27.46 17.77
C LEU A 116 -13.46 28.92 17.80
N GLU A 117 -12.58 29.30 16.88
CA GLU A 117 -12.08 30.66 16.80
C GLU A 117 -13.19 31.66 16.38
N SER A 118 -14.04 31.30 15.43
CA SER A 118 -15.16 32.15 15.01
C SER A 118 -16.20 32.33 16.12
N LEU A 119 -16.58 31.24 16.80
CA LEU A 119 -17.46 31.28 17.96
C LEU A 119 -16.84 32.08 19.11
N GLY A 120 -15.53 31.97 19.34
CA GLY A 120 -14.81 32.78 20.32
C GLY A 120 -14.89 34.28 20.01
N LYS A 121 -14.73 34.66 18.74
CA LYS A 121 -14.90 36.05 18.28
C LYS A 121 -16.33 36.54 18.45
N GLU A 122 -17.33 35.73 18.13
CA GLU A 122 -18.75 36.09 18.31
C GLU A 122 -19.12 36.25 19.77
N LYS A 123 -18.70 35.31 20.63
CA LYS A 123 -18.88 35.41 22.08
C LYS A 123 -18.27 36.70 22.63
N GLY A 124 -17.05 37.06 22.23
CA GLY A 124 -16.40 38.30 22.66
C GLY A 124 -17.10 39.57 22.17
N LYS A 125 -17.79 39.53 21.01
CA LYS A 125 -18.65 40.63 20.53
C LYS A 125 -19.92 40.74 21.37
N LEU A 126 -20.57 39.61 21.66
CA LEU A 126 -21.78 39.54 22.48
C LEU A 126 -21.50 40.01 23.91
N GLU A 127 -20.41 39.57 24.54
CA GLU A 127 -20.00 40.02 25.87
C GLU A 127 -19.74 41.53 25.91
N ARG A 128 -19.11 42.10 24.87
CA ARG A 128 -18.96 43.56 24.76
C ARG A 128 -20.31 44.29 24.67
N ARG A 129 -21.22 43.82 23.82
CA ARG A 129 -22.58 44.39 23.71
C ARG A 129 -23.35 44.30 25.02
N LEU A 130 -23.26 43.18 25.72
CA LEU A 130 -23.84 43.00 27.06
C LEU A 130 -23.28 44.03 28.03
N ARG A 131 -21.96 44.21 28.06
CA ARG A 131 -21.29 45.20 28.93
C ARG A 131 -21.66 46.64 28.62
N GLU A 132 -21.85 46.96 27.34
CA GLU A 132 -22.32 48.27 26.88
C GLU A 132 -23.78 48.51 27.31
N MET A 133 -24.66 47.52 27.16
CA MET A 133 -26.04 47.59 27.63
C MET A 133 -26.15 47.68 29.16
N GLU A 134 -25.30 46.96 29.91
CA GLU A 134 -25.24 47.09 31.37
C GLU A 134 -24.79 48.48 31.80
N LYS A 135 -23.77 49.05 31.12
CA LYS A 135 -23.34 50.42 31.36
C LYS A 135 -24.44 51.43 31.05
N SER A 136 -25.08 51.33 29.89
CA SER A 136 -26.16 52.26 29.51
C SER A 136 -27.37 52.15 30.44
N ARG A 137 -27.67 50.96 30.95
CA ARG A 137 -28.71 50.71 31.95
C ARG A 137 -28.35 51.30 33.32
N SER A 138 -27.10 51.16 33.76
CA SER A 138 -26.61 51.78 35.01
C SER A 138 -26.55 53.31 34.96
N SER A 139 -26.34 53.91 33.78
CA SER A 139 -26.46 55.36 33.57
C SER A 139 -27.91 55.83 33.40
N GLY A 140 -28.80 54.96 32.90
CA GLY A 140 -30.22 55.24 32.75
C GLY A 140 -31.03 55.15 34.06
N GLU A 141 -30.53 54.42 35.05
CA GLU A 141 -31.13 54.37 36.40
C GLU A 141 -30.97 55.67 37.21
N GLN A 142 -30.26 56.68 36.70
CA GLN A 142 -30.27 58.03 37.28
C GLN A 142 -31.40 58.94 36.75
N ASP A 143 -32.12 58.55 35.68
CA ASP A 143 -33.10 59.41 34.99
C ASP A 143 -34.51 58.81 34.83
N SER A 144 -34.90 57.79 35.62
CA SER A 144 -36.30 57.30 35.62
C SER A 144 -36.92 57.29 37.01
N ASN A 145 -37.28 58.49 37.49
CA ASN A 145 -38.42 58.62 38.39
C ASN A 145 -39.63 59.09 37.56
N VAL A 146 -40.64 58.21 37.48
CA VAL A 146 -42.01 58.44 36.99
C VAL A 146 -42.20 58.90 35.53
N VAL A 147 -42.55 57.97 34.64
CA VAL A 147 -43.59 58.22 33.63
C VAL A 147 -44.42 56.95 33.44
N GLU A 148 -45.63 56.99 33.98
CA GLU A 148 -46.71 56.05 33.67
C GLU A 148 -47.17 56.25 32.22
N VAL A 149 -47.09 55.23 31.36
CA VAL A 149 -47.78 55.24 30.07
C VAL A 149 -48.48 53.91 29.85
N LYS A 150 -49.81 53.97 29.95
CA LYS A 150 -50.75 52.96 29.50
C LYS A 150 -50.65 52.79 27.99
N PHE A 151 -50.61 51.55 27.50
CA PHE A 151 -51.07 51.25 26.15
C PHE A 151 -51.76 49.88 26.11
N SER A 152 -53.09 49.92 26.01
CA SER A 152 -53.90 48.78 25.60
C SER A 152 -53.90 48.71 24.07
N ARG A 153 -53.46 47.60 23.48
CA ARG A 153 -54.04 47.06 22.24
C ARG A 153 -53.59 45.62 22.01
N GLU A 154 -54.56 44.72 21.99
CA GLU A 154 -54.40 43.34 21.49
C GLU A 154 -54.12 43.35 19.99
N GLU A 155 -53.18 42.52 19.54
CA GLU A 155 -53.22 41.92 18.21
C GLU A 155 -52.54 40.55 18.26
N LYS A 156 -53.32 39.51 17.91
CA LYS A 156 -52.90 38.12 17.79
C LYS A 156 -52.00 37.97 16.56
N VAL A 157 -50.92 37.19 16.66
CA VAL A 157 -50.32 36.57 15.47
C VAL A 157 -49.99 35.11 15.77
N ASP A 158 -50.61 34.26 14.95
CA ASP A 158 -50.54 32.80 14.89
C ASP A 158 -49.13 32.21 14.91
N VAL A 159 -48.97 31.20 15.75
CA VAL A 159 -47.92 30.19 15.65
C VAL A 159 -48.25 29.28 14.47
N LYS A 160 -47.38 29.24 13.46
CA LYS A 160 -47.43 28.19 12.43
C LYS A 160 -46.05 27.57 12.22
N GLU A 161 -45.86 26.51 12.97
CA GLU A 161 -44.96 25.40 12.73
C GLU A 161 -45.08 24.92 11.27
N ARG A 162 -43.94 24.80 10.58
CA ARG A 162 -43.83 24.03 9.32
C ARG A 162 -42.55 23.21 9.35
N ILE A 163 -42.75 21.94 9.66
CA ILE A 163 -41.89 20.82 9.28
C ILE A 163 -42.32 20.36 7.88
N GLY A 164 -41.37 19.92 7.05
CA GLY A 164 -41.60 19.28 5.74
C GLY A 164 -40.82 19.98 4.63
N GLU A 165 -39.64 19.49 4.29
CA GLU A 165 -39.41 18.59 3.15
C GLU A 165 -39.43 19.31 1.80
N GLU A 166 -38.25 19.50 1.21
CA GLU A 166 -38.07 19.31 -0.23
C GLU A 166 -36.60 19.01 -0.53
N SER A 167 -36.38 17.74 -0.87
CA SER A 167 -35.23 17.26 -1.63
C SER A 167 -35.27 17.78 -3.06
N SER A 168 -34.11 17.67 -3.72
CA SER A 168 -33.90 17.56 -5.18
C SER A 168 -33.36 18.81 -5.88
N GLY A 169 -32.24 18.63 -6.57
CA GLY A 169 -31.61 19.65 -7.40
C GLY A 169 -30.14 19.35 -7.71
N ALA A 170 -29.89 18.20 -8.36
CA ALA A 170 -28.60 17.87 -8.95
C ALA A 170 -28.26 18.80 -10.13
N LYS A 171 -26.99 19.21 -10.23
CA LYS A 171 -26.15 19.32 -11.46
C LYS A 171 -24.82 19.99 -11.06
N GLU A 172 -23.73 19.25 -10.99
CA GLU A 172 -22.88 18.87 -12.14
C GLU A 172 -22.24 20.09 -12.80
N THR A 173 -20.98 20.38 -12.41
CA THR A 173 -19.96 20.90 -13.33
C THR A 173 -18.60 20.32 -12.92
N ALA A 174 -18.15 19.34 -13.70
CA ALA A 174 -16.74 19.00 -13.81
C ALA A 174 -16.10 19.93 -14.84
N ALA A 175 -14.93 20.51 -14.52
CA ALA A 175 -13.87 20.79 -15.50
C ALA A 175 -12.57 21.26 -14.81
N ALA A 176 -11.55 20.40 -14.94
CA ALA A 176 -10.14 20.72 -15.22
C ALA A 176 -9.34 21.63 -14.26
N GLN A 177 -8.31 21.07 -13.62
CA GLN A 177 -6.92 21.20 -14.08
C GLN A 177 -5.95 20.40 -13.18
N GLU A 178 -5.13 19.55 -13.82
CA GLU A 178 -3.90 18.99 -13.27
C GLU A 178 -2.83 20.07 -13.09
N PRO A 179 -1.76 19.79 -12.31
CA PRO A 179 -0.44 20.03 -12.89
C PRO A 179 0.47 18.80 -12.83
N GLN A 180 1.29 18.73 -13.87
CA GLN A 180 2.33 17.75 -14.13
C GLN A 180 3.52 17.90 -13.17
N ALA A 181 4.10 16.77 -12.77
CA ALA A 181 5.53 16.65 -12.45
C ALA A 181 6.03 15.33 -13.04
N GLU A 182 6.93 15.44 -14.01
CA GLU A 182 7.63 14.34 -14.67
C GLU A 182 8.69 13.74 -13.74
N GLU A 183 8.57 12.45 -13.39
CA GLU A 183 9.67 11.47 -13.44
C GLU A 183 9.15 10.05 -13.15
N LYS A 184 9.69 9.05 -13.88
CA LYS A 184 9.45 7.59 -13.81
C LYS A 184 8.27 7.05 -14.64
N LYS A 185 8.49 6.94 -15.95
CA LYS A 185 7.50 6.50 -16.95
C LYS A 185 7.49 5.01 -17.31
N GLU A 186 8.24 4.12 -16.65
CA GLU A 186 8.38 2.72 -17.12
C GLU A 186 7.78 1.62 -16.24
N THR A 187 7.28 1.91 -15.03
CA THR A 187 6.72 0.87 -14.13
C THR A 187 5.22 0.99 -13.83
N VAL A 188 4.53 1.97 -14.42
CA VAL A 188 3.12 2.29 -14.10
C VAL A 188 2.14 1.75 -15.15
N SER A 189 2.60 1.32 -16.33
CA SER A 189 1.73 0.79 -17.38
C SER A 189 1.19 -0.61 -17.09
N ASP A 190 1.97 -1.47 -16.41
CA ASP A 190 1.55 -2.86 -16.14
C ASP A 190 0.54 -2.95 -14.99
N THR A 191 0.67 -2.14 -13.95
CA THR A 191 -0.24 -2.16 -12.79
C THR A 191 -1.64 -1.64 -13.12
N ARG A 192 -1.74 -0.65 -14.03
CA ARG A 192 -3.03 -0.09 -14.46
C ARG A 192 -3.82 -1.06 -15.34
N GLN A 193 -3.14 -1.82 -16.20
CA GLN A 193 -3.80 -2.86 -17.02
C GLN A 193 -4.29 -4.04 -16.18
N GLU A 194 -3.60 -4.37 -15.10
CA GLU A 194 -4.01 -5.44 -14.19
C GLU A 194 -5.21 -5.05 -13.32
N GLU A 195 -5.26 -3.79 -12.86
CA GLU A 195 -6.42 -3.23 -12.16
C GLU A 195 -7.66 -3.13 -13.04
N GLU A 196 -7.52 -2.70 -14.31
CA GLU A 196 -8.63 -2.64 -15.26
C GLU A 196 -9.22 -4.04 -15.54
N LYS A 197 -8.37 -5.07 -15.69
CA LYS A 197 -8.80 -6.46 -15.86
C LYS A 197 -9.52 -6.99 -14.62
N LYS A 198 -9.04 -6.68 -13.41
CA LYS A 198 -9.72 -7.08 -12.16
C LYS A 198 -11.07 -6.38 -11.99
N GLN A 199 -11.18 -5.12 -12.36
CA GLN A 199 -12.45 -4.37 -12.31
C GLN A 199 -13.45 -4.90 -13.34
N GLU A 200 -13.00 -5.27 -14.55
CA GLU A 200 -13.86 -5.84 -15.58
C GLU A 200 -14.38 -7.23 -15.19
N LEU A 201 -13.53 -8.09 -14.63
CA LEU A 201 -13.94 -9.40 -14.09
C LEU A 201 -14.99 -9.26 -12.98
N THR A 202 -14.81 -8.27 -12.10
CA THR A 202 -15.76 -8.00 -11.00
C THR A 202 -17.10 -7.52 -11.54
N ARG A 203 -17.10 -6.63 -12.54
CA ARG A 203 -18.32 -6.18 -13.21
C ARG A 203 -19.05 -7.32 -13.93
N ARG A 204 -18.32 -8.20 -14.61
CA ARG A 204 -18.88 -9.40 -15.24
C ARG A 204 -19.50 -10.37 -14.23
N ALA A 205 -18.84 -10.60 -13.10
CA ALA A 205 -19.37 -11.46 -12.04
C ALA A 205 -20.67 -10.89 -11.43
N ILE A 206 -20.72 -9.57 -11.21
CA ILE A 206 -21.92 -8.89 -10.70
C ILE A 206 -23.07 -8.97 -11.73
N HIS A 207 -22.79 -8.75 -13.01
CA HIS A 207 -23.79 -8.84 -14.07
C HIS A 207 -24.36 -10.27 -14.17
N ALA A 208 -23.51 -11.28 -14.19
CA ALA A 208 -23.92 -12.69 -14.22
C ALA A 208 -24.76 -13.07 -12.99
N ALA A 209 -24.41 -12.55 -11.81
CA ALA A 209 -25.18 -12.78 -10.58
C ALA A 209 -26.57 -12.10 -10.64
N MET A 210 -26.70 -10.93 -11.25
CA MET A 210 -27.99 -10.27 -11.45
C MET A 210 -28.86 -11.00 -12.47
N GLU A 211 -28.28 -11.50 -13.57
CA GLU A 211 -29.01 -12.29 -14.58
C GLU A 211 -29.52 -13.62 -14.01
N ALA A 212 -28.71 -14.31 -13.19
CA ALA A 212 -29.13 -15.53 -12.49
C ALA A 212 -30.28 -15.27 -11.51
N ARG A 213 -30.33 -14.08 -10.88
CA ARG A 213 -31.38 -13.69 -9.95
C ARG A 213 -32.68 -13.25 -10.65
N GLY A 214 -32.58 -12.73 -11.88
CA GLY A 214 -33.73 -12.37 -12.72
C GLY A 214 -34.43 -13.58 -13.36
N ALA A 215 -33.72 -14.67 -13.63
CA ALA A 215 -34.29 -15.89 -14.22
C ALA A 215 -35.16 -16.71 -13.25
N GLY A 216 -35.05 -16.48 -11.93
CA GLY A 216 -35.82 -17.19 -10.89
C GLY A 216 -37.24 -16.69 -10.64
N HIS A 217 -37.66 -15.55 -11.23
CA HIS A 217 -38.95 -14.90 -10.94
C HIS A 217 -40.04 -15.12 -12.00
N LYS A 218 -39.85 -16.02 -12.97
CA LYS A 218 -40.86 -16.34 -14.01
C LYS A 218 -41.39 -17.78 -13.97
N LYS A 219 -41.29 -18.46 -12.83
CA LYS A 219 -42.00 -19.73 -12.60
C LYS A 219 -42.72 -19.70 -11.26
N HIS A 220 -43.87 -19.03 -11.23
CA HIS A 220 -45.06 -19.45 -10.49
C HIS A 220 -46.29 -18.85 -11.15
#